data_AF-A0A4V0P2N4-F1
#
_entry.id   AF-A0A4V0P2N4-F1
#
_cell.length_a   1.000
_cell.length_b   1.000
_cell.length_c   1.000
_cell.angle_alpha   90.00
_cell.angle_beta   90.00
_cell.angle_gamma   90.00
#
_symmetry.space_group_name_H-M   'P 1'
#
loop_
_entity.id
_entity.type
_entity.pdbx_description
1 polymer ?
#
loop_
_entity_poly.entity_id
_entity_poly.type
_entity_poly.pdbx_seq_one_letter_code
_entity_poly.pdbx_strand_id
1 'polypeptide(L)'
;MEYSIMQQEDGKMITLMGLINEDSEMTFKDLFLELKDVKKVGFNFSQVKSINSLGVRAWVSFLRSIEEGRSLIFYECTPDVIMQINMIPSFLGKASVASFFVNYICEVCNKEEKKLIETSSLPSKTIPNAPKCESDECGMQTEELEDEYFVFLKR
;
A
#
# COMPACT_ATOMS: atom_id res chain seq x y z
N MET A 1 -5.43 1.55 15.93
CA MET A 1 -5.36 0.56 14.83
C MET A 1 -5.34 -0.85 15.41
N GLU A 2 -5.79 -1.85 14.64
CA GLU A 2 -5.64 -3.27 14.97
C GLU A 2 -4.71 -3.95 13.96
N TYR A 3 -4.16 -5.12 14.31
CA TYR A 3 -3.41 -5.96 13.37
C TYR A 3 -3.65 -7.45 13.64
N SER A 4 -3.40 -8.26 12.63
CA SER A 4 -3.26 -9.71 12.77
C SER A 4 -1.96 -10.19 12.16
N ILE A 5 -1.45 -11.30 12.68
CA ILE A 5 -0.21 -11.92 12.23
C ILE A 5 -0.54 -13.31 11.68
N MET A 6 -0.10 -13.57 10.45
CA MET A 6 -0.10 -14.90 9.85
C MET A 6 1.34 -15.35 9.64
N GLN A 7 1.71 -16.48 10.21
CA GLN A 7 3.00 -17.11 9.96
C GLN A 7 3.06 -17.62 8.51
N GLN A 8 4.13 -17.29 7.80
CA GLN A 8 4.45 -17.81 6.47
C GLN A 8 5.67 -18.72 6.57
N GLU A 9 5.92 -19.54 5.54
CA GLU A 9 7.06 -20.46 5.53
C GLU A 9 8.41 -19.75 5.72
N ASP A 10 8.52 -18.53 5.20
CA ASP A 10 9.78 -17.77 5.16
C ASP A 10 9.72 -16.41 5.90
N GLY A 11 8.65 -16.14 6.63
CA GLY A 11 8.43 -14.84 7.26
C GLY A 11 7.11 -14.70 8.02
N LYS A 12 6.70 -13.45 8.27
CA LYS A 12 5.37 -13.14 8.81
C LYS A 12 4.63 -12.19 7.88
N MET A 13 3.32 -12.40 7.74
CA MET A 13 2.41 -11.46 7.09
C MET A 13 1.62 -10.71 8.17
N ILE A 14 1.69 -9.39 8.14
CA ILE A 14 1.02 -8.50 9.09
C ILE A 14 -0.11 -7.79 8.36
N THR A 15 -1.36 -8.08 8.72
CA THR A 15 -2.51 -7.35 8.16
C THR A 15 -2.85 -6.19 9.08
N LEU A 16 -2.76 -4.99 8.54
CA LEU A 16 -3.04 -3.73 9.22
C LEU A 16 -4.49 -3.32 9.00
N MET A 17 -5.22 -2.99 10.08
CA MET A 17 -6.67 -2.76 10.05
C MET A 17 -7.05 -1.43 10.71
N GLY A 18 -7.96 -0.69 10.07
CA GLY A 18 -8.54 0.54 10.60
C GLY A 18 -7.74 1.79 10.23
N LEU A 19 -7.72 2.77 11.14
CA LEU A 19 -7.09 4.08 10.93
C LEU A 19 -5.63 4.05 11.40
N ILE A 20 -4.70 4.51 10.57
CA ILE A 20 -3.32 4.76 10.97
C ILE A 20 -3.20 6.24 11.37
N ASN A 21 -3.12 6.47 12.67
CA ASN A 21 -3.16 7.79 13.31
C ASN A 21 -2.21 7.81 14.53
N GLU A 22 -2.31 8.85 15.37
CA GLU A 22 -1.56 9.00 16.62
C GLU A 22 -1.67 7.81 17.57
N ASP A 23 -2.84 7.16 17.66
CA ASP A 23 -3.07 6.04 18.56
C ASP A 23 -2.35 4.76 18.10
N SER A 24 -1.83 4.75 16.87
CA SER A 24 -1.16 3.59 16.28
C SER A 24 0.27 3.38 16.83
N GLU A 25 0.83 4.38 17.52
CA GLU A 25 2.20 4.29 18.04
C GLU A 25 2.39 3.12 19.02
N MET A 26 1.42 2.86 19.90
CA MET A 26 1.48 1.72 20.83
C MET A 26 1.46 0.40 20.07
N THR A 27 0.56 0.28 19.08
CA THR A 27 0.46 -0.90 18.22
C THR A 27 1.77 -1.21 17.49
N PHE A 28 2.46 -0.18 16.99
CA PHE A 28 3.75 -0.35 16.33
C PHE A 28 4.87 -0.77 17.29
N LYS A 29 4.83 -0.34 18.56
CA LYS A 29 5.77 -0.82 19.59
C LYS A 29 5.57 -2.31 19.86
N ASP A 30 4.32 -2.78 19.93
CA ASP A 30 4.01 -4.20 20.10
C ASP A 30 4.48 -5.01 18.89
N LEU A 31 4.19 -4.54 17.68
CA LEU A 31 4.67 -5.15 16.43
C LEU A 31 6.20 -5.22 16.36
N PHE A 32 6.91 -4.19 16.83
CA PHE A 32 8.37 -4.20 16.87
C PHE A 32 8.90 -5.38 17.71
N LEU A 33 8.26 -5.68 18.84
CA LEU A 33 8.62 -6.81 19.69
C LEU A 33 8.34 -8.15 18.99
N GLU A 34 7.21 -8.26 18.29
CA GLU A 34 6.80 -9.46 17.54
C GLU A 34 7.68 -9.77 16.32
N LEU A 35 8.40 -8.77 15.81
CA LEU A 35 9.18 -8.85 14.56
C LEU A 35 10.71 -8.93 14.78
N LYS A 36 11.18 -8.97 16.04
CA LYS A 36 12.62 -8.91 16.37
C LYS A 36 13.48 -9.88 15.55
N ASP A 37 13.09 -11.15 15.49
CA ASP A 37 13.88 -12.21 14.83
C ASP A 37 13.36 -12.59 13.44
N VAL A 38 12.45 -11.79 12.88
CA VAL A 38 11.81 -12.08 11.59
C VAL A 38 12.57 -11.37 10.48
N LYS A 39 13.10 -12.14 9.51
CA LYS A 39 13.88 -11.59 8.39
C LYS A 39 13.02 -11.13 7.22
N LYS A 40 11.88 -11.77 6.97
CA LYS A 40 10.94 -11.37 5.91
C LYS A 40 9.62 -10.98 6.52
N VAL A 41 9.19 -9.76 6.25
CA VAL A 41 7.95 -9.20 6.78
C VAL A 41 7.13 -8.65 5.64
N GLY A 42 5.92 -9.17 5.48
CA GLY A 42 4.93 -8.58 4.61
C GLY A 42 3.95 -7.72 5.40
N PHE A 43 3.58 -6.57 4.86
CA PHE A 43 2.52 -5.73 5.40
C PHE A 43 1.36 -5.69 4.39
N ASN A 44 0.21 -6.23 4.79
CA ASN A 44 -1.02 -6.15 4.02
C ASN A 44 -1.84 -4.93 4.50
N PHE A 45 -2.19 -4.05 3.57
CA PHE A 45 -2.88 -2.80 3.85
C PHE A 45 -4.36 -2.80 3.44
N SER A 46 -4.90 -3.92 2.97
CA SER A 46 -6.25 -3.99 2.39
C SER A 46 -7.37 -3.49 3.30
N GLN A 47 -7.15 -3.54 4.62
CA GLN A 47 -8.10 -3.13 5.65
C GLN A 47 -7.74 -1.78 6.31
N VAL A 48 -6.72 -1.09 5.82
CA VAL A 48 -6.41 0.28 6.24
C VAL A 48 -7.42 1.23 5.60
N LYS A 49 -8.17 1.93 6.45
CA LYS A 49 -9.26 2.82 6.02
C LYS A 49 -8.77 4.20 5.63
N SER A 50 -7.81 4.74 6.39
CA SER A 50 -7.15 6.01 6.09
C SER A 50 -5.89 6.19 6.93
N ILE A 51 -5.06 7.14 6.51
CA ILE A 51 -3.81 7.49 7.19
C ILE A 51 -3.74 9.01 7.33
N ASN A 52 -3.54 9.52 8.55
CA ASN A 52 -3.32 10.94 8.78
C ASN A 52 -1.82 11.27 8.96
N SER A 53 -1.47 12.55 9.09
CA SER A 53 -0.08 12.99 9.20
C SER A 53 0.65 12.50 10.46
N LEU A 54 -0.06 12.28 11.57
CA LEU A 54 0.50 11.70 12.80
C LEU A 54 0.79 10.21 12.60
N GLY A 55 -0.14 9.50 11.97
CA GLY A 55 0.00 8.11 11.58
C GLY A 55 1.17 7.86 10.64
N VAL A 56 1.35 8.71 9.62
CA VAL A 56 2.53 8.68 8.73
C VAL A 56 3.83 8.77 9.54
N ARG A 57 3.91 9.69 10.51
CA ARG A 57 5.13 9.83 11.33
C ARG A 57 5.39 8.59 12.19
N ALA A 58 4.34 8.05 12.82
CA ALA A 58 4.45 6.84 13.63
C ALA A 58 4.89 5.64 12.76
N TRP A 59 4.28 5.47 11.59
CA TRP A 59 4.63 4.44 10.62
C TRP A 59 6.08 4.54 10.15
N VAL A 60 6.52 5.73 9.70
CA VAL A 60 7.89 5.94 9.23
C VAL A 60 8.92 5.65 10.33
N SER A 61 8.64 6.07 11.56
CA SER A 61 9.50 5.78 12.72
C SER A 61 9.62 4.28 12.97
N PHE A 62 8.47 3.58 12.96
CA PHE A 62 8.42 2.14 13.11
C PHE A 62 9.17 1.40 12.00
N LEU A 63 8.89 1.73 10.74
CA LEU A 63 9.51 1.08 9.58
C LEU A 63 11.04 1.21 9.61
N ARG A 64 11.56 2.41 9.93
CA ARG A 64 13.00 2.66 10.10
C ARG A 64 13.63 1.80 11.20
N SER A 65 12.88 1.49 12.26
CA SER A 65 13.38 0.64 13.35
C SER A 65 13.52 -0.84 12.96
N ILE A 66 12.86 -1.27 11.88
CA ILE A 66 12.86 -2.67 11.43
C ILE A 66 13.48 -2.90 10.04
N GLU A 67 13.66 -1.88 9.21
CA GLU A 67 14.05 -2.08 7.80
C GLU A 67 15.50 -2.57 7.59
N GLU A 68 16.37 -2.39 8.57
CA GLU A 68 17.76 -2.85 8.44
C GLU A 68 17.87 -4.37 8.52
N GLY A 69 18.51 -4.97 7.51
CA GLY A 69 18.72 -6.42 7.43
C GLY A 69 17.47 -7.27 7.20
N ARG A 70 16.32 -6.64 6.87
CA ARG A 70 15.05 -7.34 6.60
C ARG A 70 14.57 -7.13 5.18
N SER A 71 13.88 -8.14 4.65
CA SER A 71 13.11 -8.06 3.41
C SER A 71 11.70 -7.61 3.75
N LEU A 72 11.34 -6.39 3.34
CA LEU A 72 10.02 -5.81 3.61
C LEU A 72 9.22 -5.71 2.31
N ILE A 73 7.97 -6.18 2.33
CA ILE A 73 7.10 -6.19 1.15
C ILE A 73 5.71 -5.69 1.54
N PHE A 74 5.16 -4.76 0.77
CA PHE A 74 3.80 -4.25 0.99
C PHE A 74 2.84 -4.89 0.01
N TYR A 75 1.68 -5.32 0.51
CA TYR A 75 0.65 -6.02 -0.24
C TYR A 75 -0.67 -5.29 -0.12
N GLU A 76 -1.46 -5.35 -1.19
CA GLU A 76 -2.82 -4.83 -1.27
C GLU A 76 -2.92 -3.39 -0.76
N CYS A 77 -1.93 -2.56 -1.11
CA CYS A 77 -1.88 -1.14 -0.76
C CYS A 77 -3.14 -0.43 -1.23
N THR A 78 -3.86 0.21 -0.30
CA THR A 78 -5.01 1.05 -0.66
C THR A 78 -4.56 2.32 -1.38
N PRO A 79 -5.48 3.02 -2.08
CA PRO A 79 -5.15 4.29 -2.73
C PRO A 79 -4.52 5.31 -1.78
N ASP A 80 -5.05 5.44 -0.56
CA ASP A 80 -4.46 6.27 0.50
C ASP A 80 -3.00 5.90 0.79
N VAL A 81 -2.69 4.60 0.89
CA VAL A 81 -1.31 4.12 1.14
C VAL A 81 -0.40 4.45 -0.04
N ILE A 82 -0.85 4.24 -1.27
CA ILE A 82 -0.09 4.62 -2.48
C ILE A 82 0.18 6.13 -2.49
N MET A 83 -0.81 6.94 -2.14
CA MET A 83 -0.63 8.39 -2.03
C MET A 83 0.45 8.75 -1.02
N GLN A 84 0.44 8.13 0.18
CA GLN A 84 1.48 8.36 1.19
C GLN A 84 2.86 7.91 0.71
N ILE A 85 2.96 6.79 -0.03
CA ILE A 85 4.22 6.33 -0.63
C ILE A 85 4.75 7.35 -1.65
N ASN A 86 3.87 7.91 -2.48
CA ASN A 86 4.23 8.90 -3.50
C ASN A 86 4.68 10.21 -2.85
N MET A 87 3.93 10.73 -1.89
CA MET A 87 4.21 12.00 -1.22
C MET A 87 5.41 11.93 -0.26
N ILE A 88 5.56 10.81 0.46
CA ILE A 88 6.55 10.65 1.53
C ILE A 88 7.39 9.39 1.22
N PRO A 89 8.53 9.51 0.51
CA PRO A 89 9.35 8.36 0.14
C PRO A 89 9.77 7.48 1.33
N SER A 90 9.99 8.07 2.50
CA SER A 90 10.28 7.33 3.75
C SER A 90 9.12 6.45 4.25
N PHE A 91 7.90 6.63 3.75
CA PHE A 91 6.76 5.76 4.07
C PHE A 91 6.96 4.36 3.50
N LEU A 92 7.58 4.25 2.32
CA LEU A 92 7.97 2.97 1.74
C LEU A 92 9.31 2.47 2.32
N GLY A 93 10.22 3.39 2.64
CA GLY A 93 11.54 3.05 3.16
C GLY A 93 12.30 2.15 2.18
N LYS A 94 12.85 1.03 2.69
CA LYS A 94 13.50 -0.02 1.88
C LYS A 94 12.53 -1.12 1.36
N ALA A 95 11.23 -1.01 1.61
CA ALA A 95 10.27 -2.02 1.18
C ALA A 95 9.96 -1.94 -0.32
N SER A 96 9.46 -3.05 -0.88
CA SER A 96 8.89 -3.08 -2.23
C SER A 96 7.37 -3.22 -2.19
N VAL A 97 6.65 -2.65 -3.16
CA VAL A 97 5.20 -2.85 -3.31
C VAL A 97 4.94 -4.05 -4.22
N ALA A 98 4.39 -5.13 -3.65
CA ALA A 98 4.00 -6.32 -4.41
C ALA A 98 2.64 -6.15 -5.09
N SER A 99 1.67 -5.56 -4.41
CA SER A 99 0.36 -5.30 -4.97
C SER A 99 -0.32 -4.07 -4.39
N PHE A 100 -1.21 -3.47 -5.18
CA PHE A 100 -1.89 -2.23 -4.84
C PHE A 100 -3.23 -2.12 -5.55
N PHE A 101 -4.17 -1.43 -4.93
CA PHE A 101 -5.46 -1.14 -5.52
C PHE A 101 -5.41 0.12 -6.38
N VAL A 102 -6.27 0.20 -7.38
CA VAL A 102 -6.54 1.40 -8.17
C VAL A 102 -8.04 1.57 -8.24
N ASN A 103 -8.53 2.78 -7.95
CA ASN A 103 -9.91 3.14 -8.17
C ASN A 103 -10.02 3.78 -9.55
N TYR A 104 -10.86 3.19 -10.40
CA TYR A 104 -11.20 3.73 -11.70
C TYR A 104 -12.63 4.24 -11.69
N ILE A 105 -12.85 5.40 -12.28
CA ILE A 105 -14.16 6.01 -12.47
C ILE A 105 -14.36 6.34 -13.96
N CYS A 106 -15.60 6.19 -14.43
CA CYS A 106 -16.03 6.76 -15.70
C CYS A 106 -16.99 7.91 -15.43
N GLU A 107 -16.62 9.13 -15.80
CA GLU A 107 -17.46 10.32 -15.61
C GLU A 107 -18.70 10.36 -16.52
N VAL A 108 -18.76 9.52 -17.55
CA VAL A 108 -19.89 9.47 -18.49
C VAL A 108 -21.02 8.60 -17.96
N CYS A 109 -20.72 7.37 -17.54
CA CYS A 109 -21.71 6.42 -17.05
C CYS A 109 -21.73 6.25 -15.52
N ASN A 110 -20.87 6.98 -14.79
CA ASN A 110 -20.69 6.88 -13.34
C ASN A 110 -20.32 5.49 -12.84
N LYS A 111 -19.71 4.66 -13.70
CA LYS A 111 -19.18 3.36 -13.28
C LYS A 111 -17.92 3.56 -12.46
N GLU A 112 -17.88 2.93 -11.29
CA GLU A 112 -16.70 2.84 -10.44
C GLU A 112 -16.20 1.38 -10.40
N GLU A 113 -14.89 1.19 -10.46
CA GLU A 113 -14.27 -0.12 -10.39
C GLU A 113 -12.97 -0.06 -9.58
N LYS A 114 -12.89 -0.84 -8.50
CA LYS A 114 -11.67 -1.01 -7.72
C LYS A 114 -10.94 -2.26 -8.20
N LYS A 115 -9.71 -2.09 -8.69
CA LYS A 115 -8.89 -3.17 -9.25
C LYS A 115 -7.64 -3.39 -8.43
N LEU A 116 -7.37 -4.64 -8.06
CA LEU A 116 -6.07 -5.04 -7.50
C LEU A 116 -5.09 -5.30 -8.64
N ILE A 117 -3.88 -4.75 -8.52
CA ILE A 117 -2.81 -4.90 -9.49
C ILE A 117 -1.59 -5.49 -8.79
N GLU A 118 -1.07 -6.58 -9.37
CA GLU A 118 0.20 -7.18 -8.98
C GLU A 118 1.34 -6.48 -9.72
N THR A 119 2.30 -5.89 -9.00
CA THR A 119 3.45 -5.19 -9.60
C THR A 119 4.25 -6.12 -10.52
N SER A 120 4.33 -7.42 -10.18
CA SER A 120 5.04 -8.43 -10.97
C SER A 120 4.37 -8.74 -12.32
N SER A 121 3.10 -8.40 -12.48
CA SER A 121 2.36 -8.56 -13.75
C SER A 121 2.61 -7.42 -14.74
N LEU A 122 3.19 -6.32 -14.26
CA LEU A 122 3.45 -5.14 -15.09
C LEU A 122 4.84 -5.24 -15.73
N PRO A 123 4.97 -4.88 -17.02
CA PRO A 123 6.27 -4.58 -17.58
C PRO A 123 6.98 -3.47 -16.78
N SER A 124 8.32 -3.46 -16.84
CA SER A 124 9.11 -2.47 -16.08
C SER A 124 8.74 -1.04 -16.49
N LYS A 125 8.49 -0.19 -15.49
CA LYS A 125 8.16 1.24 -15.66
C LYS A 125 6.95 1.54 -16.54
N THR A 126 6.01 0.60 -16.64
CA THR A 126 4.74 0.83 -17.37
C THR A 126 3.59 1.10 -16.42
N ILE A 127 2.70 1.99 -16.85
CA ILE A 127 1.42 2.26 -16.19
C ILE A 127 0.42 1.16 -16.61
N PRO A 128 -0.39 0.63 -15.68
CA PRO A 128 -1.44 -0.33 -16.02
C PRO A 128 -2.51 0.29 -16.92
N ASN A 129 -2.99 -0.47 -17.91
CA ASN A 129 -4.13 -0.04 -18.72
C ASN A 129 -5.40 0.01 -17.87
N ALA A 130 -6.19 1.06 -18.05
CA ALA A 130 -7.53 1.17 -17.48
C ALA A 130 -8.45 0.01 -17.96
N PRO A 131 -9.38 -0.46 -17.12
CA PRO A 131 -10.38 -1.44 -17.52
C PRO A 131 -11.30 -0.88 -18.62
N LYS A 132 -11.91 -1.76 -19.41
CA LYS A 132 -12.89 -1.33 -20.41
C LYS A 132 -14.16 -0.81 -19.73
N CYS A 133 -14.69 0.28 -20.27
CA CYS A 133 -16.01 0.80 -19.95
C CYS A 133 -17.11 -0.04 -20.64
N GLU A 134 -18.39 0.27 -20.38
CA GLU A 134 -19.54 -0.48 -20.92
C GLU A 134 -19.73 -0.29 -22.44
N SER A 135 -19.33 0.85 -22.98
CA SER A 135 -19.41 1.18 -24.40
C SER A 135 -18.09 1.79 -24.90
N ASP A 136 -17.92 1.82 -26.22
CA ASP A 136 -16.77 2.47 -26.86
C ASP A 136 -16.83 4.02 -26.80
N GLU A 137 -17.96 4.57 -26.36
CA GLU A 137 -18.17 6.02 -26.20
C GLU A 137 -17.74 6.53 -24.80
N CYS A 138 -17.34 5.63 -23.89
CA CYS A 138 -16.90 5.95 -22.54
C CYS A 138 -15.55 5.30 -22.20
N GLY A 139 -14.82 5.90 -21.26
CA GLY A 139 -13.52 5.44 -20.80
C GLY A 139 -13.41 5.48 -19.29
N MET A 140 -12.72 4.50 -18.72
CA MET A 140 -12.37 4.48 -17.30
C MET A 140 -11.05 5.24 -17.12
N GLN A 141 -10.97 6.10 -16.11
CA GLN A 141 -9.76 6.81 -15.70
C GLN A 141 -9.54 6.62 -14.20
N THR A 142 -8.32 6.81 -13.72
CA THR A 142 -8.05 6.78 -12.27
C THR A 142 -8.70 7.98 -11.56
N GLU A 143 -9.11 7.81 -10.30
CA GLU A 143 -9.64 8.93 -9.49
C GLU A 143 -8.60 10.05 -9.30
N GLU A 144 -7.33 9.66 -9.12
CA GLU A 144 -6.19 10.57 -9.07
C GLU A 144 -5.56 10.72 -10.45
N LEU A 145 -4.75 11.75 -10.68
CA LEU A 145 -3.98 11.87 -11.93
C LEU A 145 -3.02 10.69 -12.08
N GLU A 146 -3.07 9.98 -13.22
CA GLU A 146 -2.28 8.75 -13.46
C GLU A 146 -0.78 8.97 -13.21
N ASP A 147 -0.23 10.07 -13.70
CA ASP A 147 1.19 10.40 -13.55
C ASP A 147 1.60 10.69 -12.10
N GLU A 148 0.65 11.07 -11.25
CA GLU A 148 0.88 11.27 -9.81
C GLU A 148 0.69 9.96 -9.04
N TYR A 149 -0.35 9.19 -9.39
CA TYR A 149 -0.71 7.95 -8.71
C TYR A 149 0.31 6.83 -8.94
N PHE A 150 0.79 6.65 -10.18
CA PHE A 150 1.70 5.57 -10.55
C PHE A 150 3.19 5.91 -10.39
N VAL A 151 3.54 7.06 -9.80
CA VAL A 151 4.94 7.49 -9.68
C VAL A 151 5.82 6.49 -8.93
N PHE A 152 5.28 5.77 -7.92
CA PHE A 152 6.03 4.75 -7.19
C PHE A 152 6.53 3.60 -8.07
N LEU A 153 5.86 3.30 -9.20
CA LEU A 153 6.29 2.25 -10.15
C LEU A 153 7.56 2.63 -10.92
N LYS A 154 7.95 3.90 -10.90
CA LYS A 154 9.14 4.41 -11.59
C LYS A 154 10.40 4.39 -10.71
N ARG A 155 10.27 4.02 -9.42
CA ARG A 155 11.35 4.01 -8.41
C ARG A 155 12.28 2.79 -8.55
#